data_AF-A0A4R4DH35-F1
#
_entry.id   AF-A0A4R4DH35-F1
#
_cell.length_a   1.000
_cell.length_b   1.000
_cell.length_c   1.000
_cell.angle_alpha   90.00
_cell.angle_beta   90.00
_cell.angle_gamma   90.00
#
_symmetry.space_group_name_H-M   'P 1'
#
loop_
_entity.id
_entity.type
_entity.pdbx_description
1 polymer ?
#
loop_
_entity_poly.entity_id
_entity_poly.type
_entity_poly.pdbx_seq_one_letter_code
_entity_poly.pdbx_strand_id
1 'polypeptide(L)'
;MANDMQSSPGCLLVAGLGYSGTAVAREAAAAGWRVTGTARDPARARPPPGVAVLRFEAAGEALAAATHLLVTAAPGEAGDPVLAAHAAAIRAAPALRWIGYLSTTGVYGDRGGAWVDEATAPAPGQERSRRRLEAEQQWAALAEARPVDIFRTAGIYGPGRSSLDDLRAGTARRTLRPGHVFGRIHRDDIALAVLAAMRRHRPAGLRVLHLADDEPAESAAVVEEAARLLGLAPPPAISYDQALPAMSPMARSFWSENRRVANAATKAALGIVWRYPTYREGLRAILAEERAAR
;
A
#
# COMPACT_ATOMS: atom_id res chain seq x y z
N MET A 1 -32.35 -9.15 -17.62
CA MET A 1 -32.80 -9.34 -16.23
C MET A 1 -31.72 -10.12 -15.50
N ALA A 2 -30.97 -9.45 -14.64
CA ALA A 2 -30.36 -10.03 -13.46
C ALA A 2 -30.42 -8.92 -12.42
N ASN A 3 -31.37 -9.08 -11.51
CA ASN A 3 -31.63 -8.19 -10.41
C ASN A 3 -30.39 -8.25 -9.50
N ASP A 4 -29.49 -7.28 -9.62
CA ASP A 4 -28.34 -7.13 -8.72
C ASP A 4 -28.92 -6.64 -7.38
N MET A 5 -29.53 -7.58 -6.65
CA MET A 5 -29.98 -7.36 -5.29
C MET A 5 -28.76 -6.83 -4.54
N GLN A 6 -28.85 -5.58 -4.12
CA GLN A 6 -27.92 -4.94 -3.21
C GLN A 6 -27.79 -5.79 -1.95
N SER A 7 -26.85 -6.74 -2.00
CA SER A 7 -26.35 -7.39 -0.80
C SER A 7 -25.77 -6.28 0.07
N SER A 8 -26.25 -6.19 1.31
CA SER A 8 -25.75 -5.20 2.25
C SER A 8 -24.22 -5.25 2.28
N PRO A 9 -23.53 -4.09 2.26
CA PRO A 9 -22.08 -4.04 2.28
C PRO A 9 -21.50 -4.88 3.41
N GLY A 10 -20.38 -5.57 3.15
CA GLY A 10 -19.77 -6.45 4.14
C GLY A 10 -19.20 -5.71 5.36
N CYS A 11 -18.72 -6.48 6.34
CA CYS A 11 -17.90 -5.97 7.43
C CYS A 11 -16.41 -6.10 7.08
N LEU A 12 -15.70 -4.98 7.05
CA LEU A 12 -14.26 -4.90 6.83
C LEU A 12 -13.53 -4.66 8.16
N LEU A 13 -12.62 -5.57 8.51
CA LEU A 13 -11.64 -5.34 9.57
C LEU A 13 -10.29 -4.95 8.93
N VAL A 14 -9.75 -3.79 9.33
CA VAL A 14 -8.43 -3.32 8.91
C VAL A 14 -7.44 -3.49 10.06
N ALA A 15 -6.58 -4.51 9.97
CA ALA A 15 -5.50 -4.75 10.92
C ALA A 15 -4.31 -3.80 10.63
N GLY A 16 -4.30 -2.67 11.35
CA GLY A 16 -3.37 -1.57 11.18
C GLY A 16 -4.00 -0.35 10.50
N LEU A 17 -4.64 0.53 11.27
CA LEU A 17 -5.21 1.78 10.76
C LEU A 17 -4.14 2.88 10.57
N GLY A 18 -3.11 2.56 9.77
CA GLY A 18 -2.04 3.48 9.36
C GLY A 18 -2.39 4.25 8.08
N TYR A 19 -1.38 4.82 7.41
CA TYR A 19 -1.59 5.71 6.25
C TYR A 19 -2.48 5.12 5.13
N SER A 20 -2.13 3.95 4.60
CA SER A 20 -2.94 3.28 3.56
C SER A 20 -4.21 2.66 4.12
N GLY A 21 -4.16 2.10 5.34
CA GLY A 21 -5.32 1.52 6.00
C GLY A 21 -6.44 2.54 6.21
N THR A 22 -6.08 3.78 6.60
CA THR A 22 -7.01 4.91 6.74
C THR A 22 -7.63 5.32 5.41
N ALA A 23 -6.85 5.37 4.33
CA ALA A 23 -7.38 5.67 3.00
C ALA A 23 -8.40 4.61 2.56
N VAL A 24 -8.06 3.32 2.72
CA VAL A 24 -8.99 2.22 2.42
C VAL A 24 -10.24 2.29 3.30
N ALA A 25 -10.08 2.48 4.61
CA ALA A 25 -11.17 2.55 5.55
C ALA A 25 -12.15 3.69 5.25
N ARG A 26 -11.64 4.86 4.86
CA ARG A 26 -12.44 6.02 4.43
C ARG A 26 -13.29 5.68 3.21
N GLU A 27 -12.68 5.16 2.14
CA GLU A 27 -13.41 4.84 0.91
C GLU A 27 -14.41 3.69 1.14
N ALA A 28 -14.05 2.70 1.96
CA ALA A 28 -14.94 1.58 2.30
C ALA A 28 -16.17 2.07 3.09
N ALA A 29 -15.98 2.91 4.11
CA ALA A 29 -17.09 3.49 4.88
C ALA A 29 -17.98 4.37 4.00
N ALA A 30 -17.40 5.20 3.13
CA ALA A 30 -18.14 5.99 2.16
C ALA A 30 -18.94 5.13 1.16
N ALA A 31 -18.46 3.92 0.86
CA ALA A 31 -19.16 2.92 0.06
C ALA A 31 -20.16 2.06 0.87
N GLY A 32 -20.47 2.45 2.12
CA GLY A 32 -21.48 1.82 2.97
C GLY A 32 -21.01 0.60 3.76
N TRP A 33 -19.72 0.25 3.72
CA TRP A 33 -19.19 -0.89 4.49
C TRP A 33 -19.20 -0.59 5.99
N ARG A 34 -19.46 -1.61 6.80
CA ARG A 34 -19.18 -1.52 8.24
C ARG A 34 -17.68 -1.73 8.43
N VAL A 35 -16.97 -0.66 8.81
CA VAL A 35 -15.51 -0.69 8.90
C VAL A 35 -15.05 -0.59 10.35
N THR A 36 -14.15 -1.49 10.72
CA THR A 36 -13.44 -1.48 12.00
C THR A 36 -11.95 -1.50 11.72
N GLY A 37 -11.20 -0.52 12.24
CA GLY A 37 -9.74 -0.48 12.18
C GLY A 37 -9.13 -0.87 13.52
N THR A 38 -7.89 -1.35 13.50
CA THR A 38 -7.12 -1.63 14.72
C THR A 38 -5.99 -0.63 14.91
N ALA A 39 -5.74 -0.24 16.16
CA ALA A 39 -4.63 0.61 16.54
C ALA A 39 -4.01 0.13 17.86
N ARG A 40 -2.73 0.45 18.09
CA ARG A 40 -2.05 0.18 19.38
C ARG A 40 -2.64 1.03 20.51
N ASP A 41 -3.03 2.26 20.19
CA ASP A 41 -3.69 3.20 21.09
C ASP A 41 -4.90 3.83 20.38
N PRO A 42 -6.11 3.28 20.57
CA PRO A 42 -7.33 3.82 19.97
C PRO A 42 -7.65 5.26 20.37
N ALA A 43 -7.25 5.72 21.56
CA ALA A 43 -7.52 7.08 22.02
C ALA A 43 -6.74 8.14 21.22
N ARG A 44 -5.58 7.75 20.67
CA ARG A 44 -4.77 8.58 19.77
C ARG A 44 -5.14 8.43 18.30
N ALA A 45 -5.98 7.45 17.96
CA ALA A 45 -6.42 7.29 16.59
C ALA A 45 -7.28 8.48 16.15
N ARG A 46 -7.22 8.78 14.85
CA ARG A 46 -8.08 9.78 14.19
C ARG A 46 -8.73 9.08 12.99
N PRO A 47 -9.71 8.19 13.24
CA PRO A 47 -10.35 7.45 12.18
C PRO A 47 -11.18 8.38 11.29
N PRO A 48 -11.38 8.02 10.01
CA PRO A 48 -12.39 8.67 9.17
C PRO A 48 -13.80 8.53 9.77
N PRO A 49 -14.75 9.41 9.40
CA PRO A 49 -16.15 9.24 9.76
C PRO A 49 -16.68 7.85 9.36
N GLY A 50 -17.46 7.22 10.25
CA GLY A 50 -18.04 5.89 10.01
C GLY A 50 -17.09 4.70 10.24
N VAL A 51 -15.87 4.94 10.72
CA VAL A 51 -14.89 3.88 11.02
C VAL A 51 -14.74 3.71 12.54
N ALA A 52 -15.09 2.52 13.05
CA ALA A 52 -14.82 2.16 14.43
C ALA A 52 -13.33 1.82 14.63
N VAL A 53 -12.80 2.04 15.83
CA VAL A 53 -11.41 1.69 16.16
C VAL A 53 -11.35 0.87 17.43
N LEU A 54 -10.62 -0.24 17.37
CA LEU A 54 -10.36 -1.10 18.52
C LEU A 54 -8.87 -1.30 18.78
N ARG A 55 -8.54 -1.69 20.01
CA ARG A 55 -7.19 -2.11 20.36
C ARG A 55 -6.82 -3.34 19.55
N PHE A 56 -5.58 -3.39 19.05
CA PHE A 56 -5.10 -4.52 18.26
C PHE A 56 -5.33 -5.88 18.93
N GLU A 57 -5.19 -5.96 20.24
CA GLU A 57 -5.38 -7.19 21.01
C GLU A 57 -6.85 -7.67 21.01
N ALA A 58 -7.80 -6.76 20.85
CA ALA A 58 -9.24 -7.06 20.82
C ALA A 58 -9.77 -7.44 19.42
N ALA A 59 -8.90 -7.57 18.42
CA ALA A 59 -9.31 -7.83 17.04
C ALA A 59 -9.97 -9.21 16.84
N GLY A 60 -9.71 -10.18 17.72
CA GLY A 60 -10.26 -11.53 17.66
C GLY A 60 -11.80 -11.58 17.63
N GLU A 61 -12.47 -10.76 18.44
CA GLU A 61 -13.94 -10.70 18.45
C GLU A 61 -14.49 -10.06 17.16
N ALA A 62 -13.83 -9.00 16.68
CA ALA A 62 -14.21 -8.36 15.43
C ALA A 62 -14.04 -9.28 14.22
N LEU A 63 -13.04 -10.18 14.24
CA LEU A 63 -12.83 -11.20 13.21
C LEU A 63 -14.01 -12.15 13.09
N ALA A 64 -14.66 -12.53 14.19
CA ALA A 64 -15.81 -13.43 14.17
C ALA A 64 -16.99 -12.88 13.35
N ALA A 65 -17.17 -11.56 13.35
CA ALA A 65 -18.19 -10.86 12.57
C ALA A 65 -17.67 -10.26 11.24
N ALA A 66 -16.37 -10.33 10.99
CA ALA A 66 -15.76 -9.76 9.79
C ALA A 66 -16.01 -10.66 8.58
N THR A 67 -16.33 -10.00 7.46
CA THR A 67 -16.43 -10.68 6.16
C THR A 67 -15.15 -10.54 5.35
N HIS A 68 -14.40 -9.47 5.61
CA HIS A 68 -13.18 -9.11 4.90
C HIS A 68 -12.14 -8.68 5.93
N LEU A 69 -10.92 -9.16 5.77
CA LEU A 69 -9.76 -8.75 6.56
C LEU A 69 -8.76 -8.08 5.62
N LEU A 70 -8.40 -6.83 5.89
CA LEU A 70 -7.25 -6.18 5.29
C LEU A 70 -6.14 -6.03 6.32
N VAL A 71 -4.95 -6.53 6.01
CA VAL A 71 -3.78 -6.40 6.84
C VAL A 71 -2.81 -5.42 6.21
N THR A 72 -2.53 -4.33 6.92
CA THR A 72 -1.52 -3.35 6.51
C THR A 72 -0.37 -3.23 7.50
N ALA A 73 -0.41 -3.99 8.59
CA ALA A 73 0.69 -4.11 9.52
C ALA A 73 1.91 -4.75 8.82
N ALA A 74 3.10 -4.19 9.07
CA ALA A 74 4.34 -4.78 8.60
C ALA A 74 4.82 -5.88 9.55
N PRO A 75 5.45 -6.96 9.04
CA PRO A 75 6.11 -7.93 9.90
C PRO A 75 7.30 -7.28 10.60
N GLY A 76 7.48 -7.66 11.87
CA GLY A 76 8.65 -7.31 12.66
C GLY A 76 9.69 -8.43 12.63
N GLU A 77 10.67 -8.35 13.52
CA GLU A 77 11.64 -9.43 13.75
C GLU A 77 10.97 -10.74 14.20
N ALA A 78 9.88 -10.64 14.95
CA ALA A 78 9.08 -11.78 15.39
C ALA A 78 8.08 -12.29 14.32
N GLY A 79 8.17 -11.83 13.07
CA GLY A 79 7.26 -12.21 11.98
C GLY A 79 6.03 -11.32 11.85
N ASP A 80 4.97 -11.84 11.21
CA ASP A 80 3.72 -11.12 11.00
C ASP A 80 2.92 -10.99 12.32
N PRO A 81 2.71 -9.77 12.84
CA PRO A 81 2.09 -9.58 14.16
C PRO A 81 0.63 -10.01 14.20
N VAL A 82 -0.08 -9.93 13.06
CA VAL A 82 -1.50 -10.27 12.99
C VAL A 82 -1.68 -11.78 13.02
N LEU A 83 -0.88 -12.52 12.26
CA LEU A 83 -0.89 -13.99 12.34
C LEU A 83 -0.41 -14.48 13.70
N ALA A 84 0.64 -13.88 14.26
CA ALA A 84 1.15 -14.25 15.59
C ALA A 84 0.07 -14.11 16.67
N ALA A 85 -0.74 -13.06 16.64
CA ALA A 85 -1.76 -12.81 17.65
C ALA A 85 -3.12 -13.47 17.35
N HIS A 86 -3.53 -13.56 16.08
CA HIS A 86 -4.93 -13.81 15.70
C HIS A 86 -5.12 -14.96 14.71
N ALA A 87 -4.11 -15.77 14.40
CA ALA A 87 -4.25 -16.86 13.42
C ALA A 87 -5.38 -17.85 13.71
N ALA A 88 -5.61 -18.19 14.99
CA ALA A 88 -6.71 -19.07 15.39
C ALA A 88 -8.09 -18.43 15.10
N ALA A 89 -8.26 -17.16 15.48
CA ALA A 89 -9.49 -16.40 15.21
C ALA A 89 -9.73 -16.22 13.71
N ILE A 90 -8.69 -15.94 12.93
CA ILE A 90 -8.78 -15.82 11.47
C ILE A 90 -9.25 -17.14 10.86
N ARG A 91 -8.67 -18.28 11.25
CA ARG A 91 -9.09 -19.59 10.73
C ARG A 91 -10.54 -19.91 11.11
N ALA A 92 -10.91 -19.68 12.36
CA ALA A 92 -12.24 -19.98 12.89
C ALA A 92 -13.34 -19.01 12.44
N ALA A 93 -13.01 -17.83 11.88
CA ALA A 93 -13.99 -16.79 11.52
C ALA A 93 -15.02 -17.28 10.47
N PRO A 94 -16.29 -17.55 10.85
CA PRO A 94 -17.22 -18.24 9.97
C PRO A 94 -17.69 -17.38 8.79
N ALA A 95 -17.74 -16.06 8.99
CA ALA A 95 -18.21 -15.11 7.98
C ALA A 95 -17.10 -14.61 7.05
N LEU A 96 -15.82 -14.94 7.33
CA LEU A 96 -14.66 -14.40 6.61
C LEU A 96 -14.55 -15.02 5.23
N ARG A 97 -14.61 -14.16 4.20
CA ARG A 97 -14.72 -14.53 2.78
C ARG A 97 -13.54 -14.06 1.95
N TRP A 98 -12.71 -13.17 2.48
CA TRP A 98 -11.60 -12.57 1.76
C TRP A 98 -10.55 -12.04 2.73
N ILE A 99 -9.28 -12.20 2.35
CA ILE A 99 -8.13 -11.67 3.06
C ILE A 99 -7.27 -10.88 2.07
N GLY A 100 -6.92 -9.66 2.43
CA GLY A 100 -5.95 -8.83 1.72
C GLY A 100 -4.74 -8.56 2.59
N TYR A 101 -3.54 -8.73 2.03
CA TYR A 101 -2.29 -8.39 2.71
C TYR A 101 -1.51 -7.34 1.91
N LEU A 102 -1.27 -6.17 2.50
CA LEU A 102 -0.39 -5.16 1.91
C LEU A 102 1.08 -5.56 2.13
N SER A 103 1.66 -6.09 1.06
CA SER A 103 3.07 -6.40 0.95
C SER A 103 3.85 -5.25 0.31
N THR A 104 5.08 -5.50 -0.14
CA THR A 104 5.92 -4.55 -0.86
C THR A 104 6.53 -5.17 -2.11
N THR A 105 6.79 -4.35 -3.12
CA THR A 105 7.63 -4.73 -4.27
C THR A 105 9.07 -5.05 -3.88
N GLY A 106 9.50 -4.71 -2.65
CA GLY A 106 10.81 -5.09 -2.09
C GLY A 106 11.12 -6.58 -2.13
N VAL A 107 10.09 -7.44 -2.18
CA VAL A 107 10.26 -8.89 -2.31
C VAL A 107 10.94 -9.32 -3.62
N TYR A 108 10.95 -8.46 -4.63
CA TYR A 108 11.66 -8.74 -5.89
C TYR A 108 13.17 -8.49 -5.80
N GLY A 109 13.65 -7.74 -4.80
CA GLY A 109 15.05 -7.37 -4.70
C GLY A 109 15.52 -6.45 -5.83
N ASP A 110 16.84 -6.41 -6.05
CA ASP A 110 17.42 -5.70 -7.19
C ASP A 110 17.22 -6.48 -8.49
N ARG A 111 16.89 -5.76 -9.55
CA ARG A 111 16.71 -6.29 -10.90
C ARG A 111 17.49 -5.48 -11.94
N GLY A 112 18.41 -4.62 -11.51
CA GLY A 112 19.16 -3.75 -12.41
C GLY A 112 18.27 -2.81 -13.23
N GLY A 113 17.06 -2.50 -12.74
CA GLY A 113 16.05 -1.73 -13.45
C GLY A 113 15.18 -2.54 -14.42
N ALA A 114 15.35 -3.85 -14.56
CA ALA A 114 14.46 -4.65 -15.39
C ALA A 114 13.00 -4.59 -14.90
N TRP A 115 12.07 -4.88 -15.82
CA TRP A 115 10.65 -5.03 -15.52
C TRP A 115 10.41 -6.35 -14.78
N VAL A 116 9.52 -6.30 -13.78
CA VAL A 116 8.97 -7.48 -13.10
C VAL A 116 7.45 -7.45 -13.18
N ASP A 117 6.86 -8.63 -13.25
CA ASP A 117 5.43 -8.87 -13.23
C ASP A 117 5.04 -9.79 -12.06
N GLU A 118 3.75 -10.06 -11.91
CA GLU A 118 3.21 -10.89 -10.83
C GLU A 118 3.68 -12.35 -10.91
N ALA A 119 4.13 -12.83 -12.07
CA ALA A 119 4.68 -14.18 -12.28
C ALA A 119 6.17 -14.29 -11.94
N THR A 120 6.87 -13.16 -11.88
CA THR A 120 8.29 -13.11 -11.52
C THR A 120 8.53 -13.68 -10.13
N ALA A 121 9.52 -14.56 -9.97
CA ALA A 121 9.86 -15.13 -8.68
C ALA A 121 10.46 -14.07 -7.74
N PRO A 122 10.03 -13.98 -6.46
CA PRO A 122 10.66 -13.14 -5.44
C PRO A 122 12.14 -13.48 -5.23
N ALA A 123 12.97 -12.46 -5.00
CA ALA A 123 14.41 -12.61 -4.72
C ALA A 123 14.90 -11.48 -3.79
N PRO A 124 14.39 -11.39 -2.54
CA PRO A 124 14.69 -10.26 -1.67
C PRO A 124 16.15 -10.23 -1.21
N GLY A 125 16.84 -9.13 -1.50
CA GLY A 125 18.21 -8.88 -1.02
C GLY A 125 18.26 -8.37 0.43
N GLN A 126 17.25 -7.60 0.83
CA GLN A 126 17.19 -6.96 2.15
C GLN A 126 16.44 -7.80 3.18
N GLU A 127 16.90 -7.75 4.43
CA GLU A 127 16.28 -8.46 5.55
C GLU A 127 14.80 -8.13 5.74
N ARG A 128 14.43 -6.83 5.69
CA ARG A 128 13.02 -6.41 5.76
C ARG A 128 12.15 -7.00 4.64
N SER A 129 12.72 -7.22 3.46
CA SER A 129 12.02 -7.81 2.32
C SER A 129 11.94 -9.33 2.43
N ARG A 130 12.91 -9.98 3.07
CA ARG A 130 12.86 -11.41 3.42
C ARG A 130 11.76 -11.69 4.43
N ARG A 131 11.71 -10.92 5.52
CA ARG A 131 10.60 -10.99 6.51
C ARG A 131 9.24 -10.73 5.86
N ARG A 132 9.19 -9.86 4.85
CA ARG A 132 7.97 -9.63 4.08
C ARG A 132 7.57 -10.86 3.27
N LEU A 133 8.51 -11.47 2.57
CA LEU A 133 8.25 -12.68 1.78
C LEU A 133 7.82 -13.86 2.68
N GLU A 134 8.42 -14.00 3.86
CA GLU A 134 7.99 -14.97 4.87
C GLU A 134 6.53 -14.72 5.30
N ALA A 135 6.15 -13.46 5.56
CA ALA A 135 4.76 -13.13 5.85
C ALA A 135 3.84 -13.41 4.65
N GLU A 136 4.24 -13.12 3.40
CA GLU A 136 3.46 -13.50 2.21
C GLU A 136 3.19 -15.00 2.17
N GLN A 137 4.17 -15.84 2.49
CA GLN A 137 4.02 -17.30 2.51
C GLN A 137 3.05 -17.75 3.61
N GLN A 138 3.11 -17.14 4.79
CA GLN A 138 2.19 -17.45 5.89
C GLN A 138 0.75 -17.05 5.55
N TRP A 139 0.53 -15.90 4.91
CA TRP A 139 -0.79 -15.50 4.41
C TRP A 139 -1.27 -16.39 3.26
N ALA A 140 -0.38 -16.77 2.35
CA ALA A 140 -0.68 -17.67 1.25
C ALA A 140 -1.12 -19.06 1.72
N ALA A 141 -0.65 -19.54 2.87
CA ALA A 141 -1.11 -20.80 3.45
C ALA A 141 -2.60 -20.80 3.84
N LEU A 142 -3.24 -19.63 3.96
CA LEU A 142 -4.69 -19.52 4.18
C LEU A 142 -5.49 -19.57 2.87
N ALA A 143 -4.82 -19.56 1.72
CA ALA A 143 -5.45 -19.49 0.41
C ALA A 143 -6.19 -20.77 0.01
N GLU A 144 -5.88 -21.92 0.62
CA GLU A 144 -6.60 -23.17 0.38
C GLU A 144 -8.07 -23.09 0.82
N ALA A 145 -8.34 -22.36 1.90
CA ALA A 145 -9.67 -22.23 2.47
C ALA A 145 -10.41 -20.97 2.01
N ARG A 146 -9.67 -19.92 1.60
CA ARG A 146 -10.25 -18.59 1.32
C ARG A 146 -9.51 -17.87 0.19
N PRO A 147 -10.18 -16.93 -0.49
CA PRO A 147 -9.50 -15.96 -1.36
C PRO A 147 -8.49 -15.13 -0.56
N VAL A 148 -7.24 -15.13 -1.01
CA VAL A 148 -6.15 -14.32 -0.45
C VAL A 148 -5.55 -13.47 -1.57
N ASP A 149 -5.59 -12.14 -1.40
CA ASP A 149 -4.92 -11.19 -2.27
C ASP A 149 -3.67 -10.62 -1.59
N ILE A 150 -2.51 -10.80 -2.22
CA ILE A 150 -1.24 -10.20 -1.81
C ILE A 150 -0.98 -8.97 -2.66
N PHE A 151 -1.01 -7.80 -2.04
CA PHE A 151 -0.80 -6.52 -2.70
C PHE A 151 0.66 -6.08 -2.57
N ARG A 152 1.51 -6.42 -3.55
CA ARG A 152 2.90 -5.96 -3.58
C ARG A 152 2.93 -4.48 -3.95
N THR A 153 3.12 -3.64 -2.94
CA THR A 153 2.92 -2.20 -3.04
C THR A 153 4.25 -1.46 -3.28
N ALA A 154 4.23 -0.50 -4.20
CA ALA A 154 5.34 0.40 -4.52
C ALA A 154 5.48 1.52 -3.47
N GLY A 155 6.30 2.54 -3.75
CA GLY A 155 6.49 3.69 -2.85
C GLY A 155 5.19 4.48 -2.66
N ILE A 156 4.60 4.39 -1.47
CA ILE A 156 3.31 5.01 -1.18
C ILE A 156 3.49 6.52 -1.00
N TYR A 157 2.71 7.32 -1.73
CA TYR A 157 2.63 8.76 -1.59
C TYR A 157 1.18 9.26 -1.53
N GLY A 158 1.00 10.51 -1.13
CA GLY A 158 -0.30 11.18 -1.03
C GLY A 158 -0.21 12.40 -0.11
N PRO A 159 -1.35 13.00 0.28
CA PRO A 159 -1.37 14.13 1.21
C PRO A 159 -0.66 13.82 2.53
N GLY A 160 0.22 14.73 2.96
CA GLY A 160 1.07 14.58 4.15
C GLY A 160 2.21 13.56 4.02
N ARG A 161 2.44 13.01 2.82
CA ARG A 161 3.54 12.09 2.51
C ARG A 161 3.91 12.17 1.03
N SER A 162 4.57 13.23 0.62
CA SER A 162 4.97 13.47 -0.77
C SER A 162 6.18 14.40 -0.90
N SER A 163 6.74 14.51 -2.11
CA SER A 163 7.79 15.49 -2.39
C SER A 163 7.35 16.95 -2.24
N LEU A 164 6.03 17.23 -2.25
CA LEU A 164 5.51 18.56 -1.90
C LEU A 164 5.75 18.87 -0.43
N ASP A 165 5.53 17.89 0.45
CA ASP A 165 5.74 18.00 1.89
C ASP A 165 7.24 18.16 2.18
N ASP A 166 8.08 17.34 1.54
CA ASP A 166 9.55 17.41 1.70
C ASP A 166 10.11 18.76 1.26
N LEU A 167 9.58 19.36 0.19
CA LEU A 167 10.01 20.68 -0.27
C LEU A 167 9.63 21.77 0.73
N ARG A 168 8.40 21.75 1.24
CA ARG A 168 7.93 22.69 2.26
C ARG A 168 8.71 22.57 3.56
N ALA A 169 9.14 21.36 3.92
CA ALA A 169 9.95 21.09 5.10
C ALA A 169 11.46 21.36 4.90
N GLY A 170 11.92 21.68 3.69
CA GLY A 170 13.35 21.85 3.38
C GLY A 170 14.17 20.54 3.40
N THR A 171 13.49 19.40 3.44
CA THR A 171 14.11 18.07 3.49
C THR A 171 14.26 17.42 2.11
N ALA A 172 13.62 17.96 1.07
CA ALA A 172 13.74 17.45 -0.29
C ALA A 172 15.20 17.43 -0.76
N ARG A 173 15.56 16.37 -1.50
CA ARG A 173 16.89 16.20 -2.10
C ARG A 173 16.74 15.81 -3.56
N ARG A 174 17.38 16.58 -4.45
CA ARG A 174 17.41 16.31 -5.89
C ARG A 174 18.62 15.45 -6.25
N THR A 175 18.57 14.19 -5.84
CA THR A 175 19.67 13.23 -6.06
C THR A 175 19.61 12.65 -7.48
N LEU A 176 20.69 12.84 -8.24
CA LEU A 176 20.86 12.31 -9.59
C LEU A 176 21.55 10.94 -9.55
N ARG A 177 20.90 9.94 -10.14
CA ARG A 177 21.48 8.62 -10.40
C ARG A 177 20.88 8.07 -11.70
N PRO A 178 21.49 8.37 -12.86
CA PRO A 178 20.93 8.02 -14.15
C PRO A 178 20.52 6.54 -14.24
N GLY A 179 19.29 6.29 -14.69
CA GLY A 179 18.75 4.94 -14.86
C GLY A 179 18.22 4.27 -13.60
N HIS A 180 18.35 4.91 -12.43
CA HIS A 180 17.77 4.44 -11.18
C HIS A 180 16.38 5.04 -10.96
N VAL A 181 15.37 4.18 -10.99
CA VAL A 181 13.96 4.59 -10.92
C VAL A 181 13.28 3.99 -9.71
N PHE A 182 12.26 4.68 -9.21
CA PHE A 182 11.39 4.20 -8.14
C PHE A 182 9.97 4.06 -8.66
N GLY A 183 9.34 2.93 -8.39
CA GLY A 183 7.89 2.78 -8.53
C GLY A 183 7.17 3.50 -7.39
N ARG A 184 6.02 4.11 -7.69
CA ARG A 184 5.18 4.81 -6.72
C ARG A 184 3.74 4.37 -6.84
N ILE A 185 2.93 4.67 -5.83
CA ILE A 185 1.47 4.49 -5.91
C ILE A 185 0.81 5.48 -4.97
N HIS A 186 -0.23 6.16 -5.45
CA HIS A 186 -0.97 7.09 -4.62
C HIS A 186 -1.84 6.32 -3.60
N ARG A 187 -1.97 6.81 -2.37
CA ARG A 187 -2.72 6.13 -1.30
C ARG A 187 -4.17 5.82 -1.69
N ASP A 188 -4.79 6.69 -2.49
CA ASP A 188 -6.19 6.52 -2.90
C ASP A 188 -6.33 5.48 -4.04
N ASP A 189 -5.27 5.21 -4.80
CA ASP A 189 -5.26 4.10 -5.77
C ASP A 189 -5.05 2.75 -5.08
N ILE A 190 -4.36 2.73 -3.93
CA ILE A 190 -4.37 1.55 -3.04
C ILE A 190 -5.80 1.29 -2.58
N ALA A 191 -6.52 2.33 -2.14
CA ALA A 191 -7.91 2.21 -1.73
C ALA A 191 -8.80 1.71 -2.88
N LEU A 192 -8.66 2.29 -4.08
CA LEU A 192 -9.35 1.83 -5.29
C LEU A 192 -9.12 0.32 -5.54
N ALA A 193 -7.87 -0.11 -5.56
CA ALA A 193 -7.53 -1.51 -5.84
C ALA A 193 -8.09 -2.46 -4.78
N VAL A 194 -7.96 -2.11 -3.50
CA VAL A 194 -8.44 -2.95 -2.40
C VAL A 194 -9.97 -3.06 -2.44
N LEU A 195 -10.70 -1.96 -2.63
CA LEU A 195 -12.16 -1.99 -2.74
C LEU A 195 -12.61 -2.80 -3.96
N ALA A 196 -11.92 -2.67 -5.10
CA ALA A 196 -12.21 -3.45 -6.30
C ALA A 196 -11.96 -4.95 -6.07
N ALA A 197 -10.90 -5.29 -5.34
CA ALA A 197 -10.59 -6.66 -4.95
C ALA A 197 -11.65 -7.26 -4.00
N MET A 198 -12.08 -6.51 -2.98
CA MET A 198 -13.10 -6.93 -2.02
C MET A 198 -14.46 -7.21 -2.67
N ARG A 199 -14.84 -6.46 -3.71
CA ARG A 199 -16.13 -6.64 -4.42
C ARG A 199 -16.17 -7.87 -5.30
N ARG A 200 -15.03 -8.51 -5.54
CA ARG A 200 -14.92 -9.64 -6.47
C ARG A 200 -15.09 -10.95 -5.72
N HIS A 201 -16.22 -11.62 -5.95
CA HIS A 201 -16.38 -13.00 -5.51
C HIS A 201 -15.41 -13.90 -6.29
N ARG A 202 -14.52 -14.56 -5.57
CA ARG A 202 -13.55 -15.50 -6.12
C ARG A 202 -13.59 -16.81 -5.33
N PRO A 203 -13.27 -17.95 -5.96
CA PRO A 203 -13.01 -19.17 -5.22
C PRO A 203 -11.78 -18.99 -4.32
N ALA A 204 -11.62 -19.91 -3.37
CA ALA A 204 -10.40 -20.01 -2.59
C ALA A 204 -9.17 -20.07 -3.51
N GLY A 205 -8.12 -19.39 -3.12
CA GLY A 205 -6.89 -19.31 -3.89
C GLY A 205 -6.15 -18.00 -3.70
N LEU A 206 -4.88 -18.03 -4.09
CA LEU A 206 -3.97 -16.91 -4.01
C LEU A 206 -4.06 -16.05 -5.27
N ARG A 207 -3.93 -14.73 -5.12
CA ARG A 207 -3.59 -13.83 -6.23
C ARG A 207 -2.62 -12.76 -5.75
N VAL A 208 -1.58 -12.56 -6.52
CA VAL A 208 -0.65 -11.44 -6.33
C VAL A 208 -1.11 -10.29 -7.20
N LEU A 209 -1.06 -9.07 -6.66
CA LEU A 209 -1.44 -7.83 -7.34
C LEU A 209 -0.36 -6.78 -7.08
N HIS A 210 0.06 -6.09 -8.13
CA HIS A 210 1.00 -4.98 -8.10
C HIS A 210 0.27 -3.65 -7.92
N LEU A 211 0.56 -2.97 -6.82
CA LEU A 211 0.11 -1.62 -6.58
C LEU A 211 1.26 -0.65 -6.90
N ALA A 212 1.38 -0.34 -8.19
CA ALA A 212 2.33 0.62 -8.75
C ALA A 212 1.62 1.44 -9.84
N ASP A 213 1.93 2.73 -9.94
CA ASP A 213 1.51 3.60 -11.03
C ASP A 213 2.22 3.22 -12.35
N ASP A 214 1.94 3.94 -13.43
CA ASP A 214 2.34 3.56 -14.80
C ASP A 214 3.77 4.00 -15.15
N GLU A 215 4.37 4.88 -14.33
CA GLU A 215 5.63 5.54 -14.65
C GLU A 215 6.66 5.38 -13.53
N PRO A 216 7.51 4.33 -13.58
CA PRO A 216 8.72 4.29 -12.78
C PRO A 216 9.59 5.52 -13.10
N ALA A 217 9.81 6.37 -12.10
CA ALA A 217 10.46 7.67 -12.29
C ALA A 217 11.67 7.84 -11.38
N GLU A 218 12.69 8.53 -11.88
CA GLU A 218 13.84 8.95 -11.08
C GLU A 218 13.40 9.88 -9.94
N SER A 219 14.09 9.82 -8.79
CA SER A 219 13.74 10.63 -7.62
C SER A 219 13.79 12.14 -7.93
N ALA A 220 14.82 12.58 -8.68
CA ALA A 220 15.00 13.98 -9.04
C ALA A 220 13.81 14.55 -9.85
N ALA A 221 13.32 13.80 -10.84
CA ALA A 221 12.19 14.23 -11.67
C ALA A 221 10.91 14.49 -10.85
N VAL A 222 10.66 13.67 -9.83
CA VAL A 222 9.50 13.84 -8.94
C VAL A 222 9.65 15.08 -8.05
N VAL A 223 10.86 15.35 -7.56
CA VAL A 223 11.16 16.57 -6.80
C VAL A 223 11.02 17.82 -7.68
N GLU A 224 11.47 17.76 -8.93
CA GLU A 224 11.37 18.87 -9.89
C GLU A 224 9.91 19.19 -10.23
N GLU A 225 9.07 18.19 -10.48
CA GLU A 225 7.64 18.43 -10.71
C GLU A 225 6.95 19.00 -9.47
N ALA A 226 7.27 18.50 -8.28
CA ALA A 226 6.73 19.03 -7.04
C ALA A 226 7.13 20.50 -6.83
N ALA A 227 8.39 20.86 -7.11
CA ALA A 227 8.87 22.24 -7.03
C ALA A 227 8.16 23.14 -8.05
N ARG A 228 8.00 22.66 -9.30
CA ARG A 228 7.26 23.35 -10.34
C ARG A 228 5.81 23.62 -9.93
N LEU A 229 5.12 22.63 -9.35
CA LEU A 229 3.73 22.77 -8.89
C LEU A 229 3.58 23.74 -7.71
N LEU A 230 4.60 23.89 -6.87
CA LEU A 230 4.64 24.85 -5.78
C LEU A 230 5.11 26.26 -6.20
N GLY A 231 5.59 26.44 -7.43
CA GLY A 231 6.21 27.68 -7.87
C GLY A 231 7.55 27.96 -7.18
N LEU A 232 8.26 26.92 -6.75
CA LEU A 232 9.56 27.00 -6.09
C LEU A 232 10.69 26.64 -7.05
N ALA A 233 11.89 27.18 -6.82
CA ALA A 233 13.09 26.65 -7.44
C ALA A 233 13.41 25.26 -6.86
N PRO A 234 13.71 24.24 -7.70
CA PRO A 234 14.08 22.93 -7.19
C PRO A 234 15.42 23.00 -6.42
N PRO A 235 15.61 22.22 -5.34
CA PRO A 235 16.89 22.15 -4.63
C PRO A 235 18.04 21.81 -5.58
N PRO A 236 19.29 22.25 -5.31
CA PRO A 236 20.44 21.93 -6.16
C PRO A 236 20.56 20.42 -6.44
N ALA A 237 20.89 20.08 -7.69
CA ALA A 237 21.21 18.70 -8.03
C ALA A 237 22.50 18.29 -7.32
N ILE A 238 22.49 17.10 -6.75
CA ILE A 238 23.68 16.43 -6.21
C ILE A 238 23.77 15.03 -6.80
N SER A 239 24.98 14.55 -7.07
CA SER A 239 25.16 13.17 -7.51
C SER A 239 24.78 12.19 -6.39
N TYR A 240 24.49 10.94 -6.75
CA TYR A 240 24.29 9.88 -5.77
C TYR A 240 25.45 9.76 -4.79
N ASP A 241 26.70 9.81 -5.28
CA ASP A 241 27.90 9.67 -4.45
C ASP A 241 28.04 10.83 -3.46
N GLN A 242 27.64 12.05 -3.85
CA GLN A 242 27.60 13.20 -2.94
C GLN A 242 26.47 13.10 -1.92
N ALA A 243 25.34 12.51 -2.29
CA ALA A 243 24.19 12.34 -1.40
C ALA A 243 24.39 11.21 -0.38
N LEU A 244 25.10 10.14 -0.77
CA LEU A 244 25.23 8.89 -0.03
C LEU A 244 25.67 9.04 1.44
N PRO A 245 26.67 9.88 1.79
CA PRO A 245 27.10 10.03 3.18
C PRO A 245 26.02 10.61 4.09
N ALA A 246 25.14 11.46 3.56
CA ALA A 246 24.05 12.09 4.30
C ALA A 246 22.76 11.25 4.34
N MET A 247 22.70 10.13 3.60
CA MET A 247 21.52 9.27 3.59
C MET A 247 21.39 8.48 4.90
N SER A 248 20.17 8.33 5.40
CA SER A 248 19.90 7.37 6.47
C SER A 248 20.14 5.92 5.99
N PRO A 249 20.34 4.95 6.91
CA PRO A 249 20.42 3.54 6.54
C PRO A 249 19.22 3.08 5.70
N MET A 250 18.02 3.55 6.05
CA MET A 250 16.79 3.27 5.31
C MET A 250 16.83 3.83 3.89
N ALA A 251 17.25 5.09 3.72
CA ALA A 251 17.38 5.69 2.39
C ALA A 251 18.37 4.91 1.53
N ARG A 252 19.56 4.58 2.06
CA ARG A 252 20.57 3.76 1.34
C ARG A 252 20.01 2.42 0.89
N SER A 253 19.19 1.78 1.73
CA SER A 253 18.55 0.50 1.40
C SER A 253 17.53 0.59 0.26
N PHE A 254 16.91 1.75 0.02
CA PHE A 254 16.07 1.93 -1.17
C PHE A 254 16.93 2.12 -2.42
N TRP A 255 18.02 2.88 -2.31
CA TRP A 255 18.94 3.11 -3.45
C TRP A 255 19.77 1.88 -3.83
N SER A 256 19.87 0.86 -2.98
CA SER A 256 20.62 -0.37 -3.28
C SER A 256 19.90 -1.32 -4.25
N GLU A 257 18.62 -1.12 -4.54
CA GLU A 257 17.84 -1.99 -5.43
C GLU A 257 17.11 -1.17 -6.50
N ASN A 258 17.12 -1.63 -7.75
CA ASN A 258 16.48 -0.97 -8.89
C ASN A 258 15.59 -1.95 -9.65
N ARG A 259 14.32 -1.60 -9.86
CA ARG A 259 13.34 -2.44 -10.57
C ARG A 259 12.19 -1.59 -11.11
N ARG A 260 11.59 -2.04 -12.21
CA ARG A 260 10.33 -1.51 -12.76
C ARG A 260 9.23 -2.54 -12.52
N VAL A 261 8.04 -2.11 -12.12
CA VAL A 261 6.97 -3.02 -11.72
C VAL A 261 5.79 -2.85 -12.66
N ALA A 262 5.47 -3.89 -13.43
CA ALA A 262 4.31 -3.89 -14.30
C ALA A 262 3.02 -3.95 -13.47
N ASN A 263 1.96 -3.30 -13.94
CA ASN A 263 0.66 -3.24 -13.24
C ASN A 263 -0.53 -3.64 -14.13
N ALA A 264 -0.29 -3.98 -15.39
CA ALA A 264 -1.34 -4.25 -16.38
C ALA A 264 -2.20 -5.45 -15.97
N ALA A 265 -1.58 -6.51 -15.45
CA ALA A 265 -2.28 -7.69 -14.96
C ALA A 265 -3.14 -7.36 -13.73
N THR A 266 -2.73 -6.43 -12.87
CA THR A 266 -3.56 -5.93 -11.76
C THR A 266 -4.75 -5.11 -12.25
N LYS A 267 -4.56 -4.22 -13.23
CA LYS A 267 -5.65 -3.43 -13.82
C LYS A 267 -6.69 -4.30 -14.51
N ALA A 268 -6.28 -5.21 -15.38
CA ALA A 268 -7.16 -6.19 -16.03
C ALA A 268 -7.79 -7.11 -14.98
N ALA A 269 -6.92 -7.60 -14.09
CA ALA A 269 -7.14 -8.16 -12.77
C ALA A 269 -8.43 -7.64 -12.18
N LEU A 270 -8.47 -6.35 -11.85
CA LEU A 270 -9.47 -5.66 -11.03
C LEU A 270 -10.53 -4.89 -11.81
N GLY A 271 -10.38 -4.77 -13.14
CA GLY A 271 -11.28 -3.97 -13.97
C GLY A 271 -11.19 -2.48 -13.64
N ILE A 272 -9.98 -2.00 -13.33
CA ILE A 272 -9.74 -0.62 -12.89
C ILE A 272 -8.74 0.09 -13.78
N VAL A 273 -8.80 1.42 -13.73
CA VAL A 273 -7.76 2.33 -14.17
C VAL A 273 -7.32 3.17 -12.97
N TRP A 274 -6.04 3.47 -12.87
CA TRP A 274 -5.54 4.31 -11.78
C TRP A 274 -6.13 5.72 -11.89
N ARG A 275 -6.58 6.27 -10.75
CA ARG A 275 -6.97 7.68 -10.61
C ARG A 275 -5.76 8.57 -10.90
N TYR A 276 -4.58 8.11 -10.50
CA TYR A 276 -3.31 8.82 -10.68
C TYR A 276 -2.30 7.93 -11.41
N PRO A 277 -2.39 7.84 -12.76
CA PRO A 277 -1.53 6.98 -13.56
C PRO A 277 -0.05 7.33 -13.45
N THR A 278 0.31 8.58 -13.14
CA THR A 278 1.69 8.98 -12.86
C THR A 278 1.78 9.84 -11.61
N TYR A 279 3.01 10.04 -11.13
CA TYR A 279 3.30 10.97 -10.04
C TYR A 279 2.80 12.40 -10.33
N ARG A 280 2.70 12.82 -11.60
CA ARG A 280 2.27 14.18 -11.95
C ARG A 280 0.81 14.41 -11.58
N GLU A 281 -0.07 13.48 -11.94
CA GLU A 281 -1.50 13.56 -11.60
C GLU A 281 -1.70 13.48 -10.09
N GLY A 282 -1.00 12.57 -9.41
CA GLY A 282 -1.15 12.45 -7.96
C GLY A 282 -0.62 13.66 -7.19
N LEU A 283 0.50 14.26 -7.59
CA LEU A 283 0.98 15.51 -6.97
C LEU A 283 -0.02 16.67 -7.17
N ARG A 284 -0.64 16.79 -8.35
CA ARG A 284 -1.70 17.79 -8.57
C ARG A 284 -2.92 17.53 -7.68
N ALA A 285 -3.30 16.26 -7.53
CA ALA A 285 -4.44 15.87 -6.70
C ALA A 285 -4.22 16.18 -5.22
N ILE A 286 -3.00 15.98 -4.71
CA ILE A 286 -2.62 16.37 -3.35
C ILE A 286 -2.88 17.87 -3.14
N LEU A 287 -2.40 18.72 -4.05
CA LEU A 287 -2.62 20.17 -3.96
C LEU A 287 -4.10 20.55 -4.08
N ALA A 288 -4.89 19.81 -4.87
CA ALA A 288 -6.32 20.03 -4.98
C ALA A 288 -7.06 19.69 -3.67
N GLU A 289 -6.73 18.55 -3.04
CA GLU A 289 -7.29 18.14 -1.74
C GLU A 289 -6.96 19.16 -0.65
N GLU A 290 -5.69 19.62 -0.60
CA GLU A 290 -5.26 20.65 0.36
C GLU A 290 -6.00 21.98 0.21
N ARG A 291 -6.35 22.37 -1.02
CA ARG A 291 -7.11 23.59 -1.29
C ARG A 291 -8.58 23.44 -0.88
N ALA A 292 -9.16 22.26 -1.07
CA ALA A 292 -10.53 21.98 -0.67
C ALA A 292 -10.71 21.87 0.86
N ALA A 293 -9.63 21.59 1.60
CA ALA A 293 -9.61 21.51 3.05
C ALA A 293 -9.37 22.86 3.76
N ARG A 294 -9.13 23.95 3.01
CA ARG A 294 -8.98 25.32 3.50
C ARG A 294 -10.29 26.07 3.42
#